data_AF-A0A9W5PY22-F1
#
_entry.id   AF-A0A9W5PY22-F1
#
_cell.length_a   1.000
_cell.length_b   1.000
_cell.length_c   1.000
_cell.angle_alpha   90.00
_cell.angle_beta   90.00
_cell.angle_gamma   90.00
#
_symmetry.space_group_name_H-M   'P 1'
#
loop_
_entity.id
_entity.type
_entity.pdbx_description
1 polymer ?
#
loop_
_entity_poly.entity_id
_entity_poly.type
_entity_poly.pdbx_seq_one_letter_code
_entity_poly.pdbx_strand_id
1 'polypeptide(L)'
;MKKCLTLLFSILLLIPTYTSAQTSSKPKVLVLYSTQDDKFSNNVQILNTQLGHFTNDITVKNLKEATSINNVSSYTHIVYIGETKEAFSDETKQFLENFSGPVLVLGQNVEQLSKRFSFITLNSDDIRVNKIEYPDKKLKNTLEEERLIQSFDTNGTVLANALSSNNTNPLIVQHETSYYVATPNLFDWMSHYVGEMLFSYFSQKPTKNKVEAYLRLEDVHPAADINQLKEIAELLKEKKMPYMITVIPVYKDPDTGKIIHLKDKPELVDLLRSMQDDGAAIIMHGYTHQFYDSETGEGFEFWDVKTDQPIRQPKHEKPKTKDDFPNIESYNQYVKKGEEFEEKYTKDHIEKGIQELVDAKLYPVAFEAPHYTMSQKGYEILSRYFSTYVGQLQLNDTTWKSMHSPYYTSTPSFLHGMKLLPETVGFIEEDTPQTTAKMKERALSVSKLSDGVIGAFYHPYLGAKPLKEVLKDLESIPNIEWIDLQKEKNEVKMKDIHITTNKDGIHVEKPTSANDIIDYIKQYGFFLILGFVIIVFLLLLKRAKKLES
;
A
#
# COMPACT_ATOMS: atom_id res chain seq x y z
N MET A 1 8.53 18.94 -64.23
CA MET A 1 9.16 18.76 -62.89
C MET A 1 8.17 18.76 -61.72
N LYS A 2 7.13 19.62 -61.68
CA LYS A 2 6.15 19.62 -60.55
C LYS A 2 5.23 18.38 -60.44
N LYS A 3 4.96 17.65 -61.52
CA LYS A 3 4.10 16.44 -61.51
C LYS A 3 4.83 15.13 -61.11
N CYS A 4 6.16 15.06 -61.26
CA CYS A 4 6.94 13.92 -60.76
C CYS A 4 7.19 14.02 -59.25
N LEU A 5 7.31 15.23 -58.71
CA LEU A 5 7.60 15.45 -57.29
C LEU A 5 6.38 15.14 -56.38
N THR A 6 5.16 15.30 -56.90
CA THR A 6 3.92 14.97 -56.19
C THR A 6 3.61 13.47 -56.18
N LEU A 7 4.04 12.73 -57.21
CA LEU A 7 3.91 11.27 -57.25
C LEU A 7 4.92 10.57 -56.31
N LEU A 8 6.12 11.14 -56.16
CA LEU A 8 7.13 10.62 -55.23
C LEU A 8 6.69 10.80 -53.76
N PHE A 9 5.99 11.89 -53.43
CA PHE A 9 5.48 12.16 -52.09
C PHE A 9 4.26 11.30 -51.71
N SER A 10 3.47 10.86 -52.69
CA SER A 10 2.30 10.00 -52.45
C SER A 10 2.67 8.51 -52.35
N ILE A 11 3.79 8.08 -52.92
CA ILE A 11 4.30 6.71 -52.77
C ILE A 11 5.02 6.52 -51.40
N LEU A 12 5.60 7.57 -50.82
CA LEU A 12 6.20 7.49 -49.48
C LEU A 12 5.17 7.35 -48.34
N LEU A 13 3.90 7.71 -48.58
CA LEU A 13 2.80 7.58 -47.62
C LEU A 13 2.10 6.21 -47.65
N LEU A 14 2.52 5.31 -48.56
CA LEU A 14 1.97 3.95 -48.70
C LEU A 14 2.91 2.86 -48.18
N ILE A 15 4.06 3.23 -47.61
CA ILE A 15 4.86 2.28 -46.84
C ILE A 15 4.09 2.07 -45.53
N PRO A 16 3.58 0.85 -45.23
CA PRO A 16 3.09 0.57 -43.90
C PRO A 16 4.29 0.77 -43.00
N THR A 17 4.29 1.83 -42.21
CA THR A 17 5.10 1.85 -41.01
C THR A 17 4.54 0.71 -40.17
N TYR A 18 5.16 -0.46 -40.27
CA TYR A 18 5.15 -1.42 -39.19
C TYR A 18 5.90 -0.73 -38.05
N THR A 19 5.24 0.22 -37.39
CA THR A 19 5.46 0.43 -35.97
C THR A 19 5.10 -0.92 -35.38
N SER A 20 6.12 -1.76 -35.22
CA SER A 20 6.14 -2.74 -34.16
C SER A 20 6.00 -1.90 -32.89
N ALA A 21 4.75 -1.57 -32.52
CA ALA A 21 4.39 -1.55 -31.13
C ALA A 21 4.77 -2.95 -30.66
N GLN A 22 6.01 -3.06 -30.16
CA GLN A 22 6.41 -4.19 -29.38
C GLN A 22 5.41 -4.14 -28.23
N THR A 23 4.33 -4.91 -28.34
CA THR A 23 3.53 -5.30 -27.20
C THR A 23 4.52 -6.03 -26.33
N SER A 24 5.27 -5.26 -25.53
CA SER A 24 6.07 -5.77 -24.44
C SER A 24 5.07 -6.61 -23.66
N SER A 25 5.24 -7.93 -23.75
CA SER A 25 4.46 -8.87 -22.96
C SER A 25 4.60 -8.39 -21.52
N LYS A 26 3.47 -8.20 -20.84
CA LYS A 26 3.45 -7.79 -19.44
C LYS A 26 4.50 -8.62 -18.66
N PRO A 27 5.40 -7.99 -17.88
CA PRO A 27 6.45 -8.75 -17.22
C PRO A 27 5.86 -9.88 -16.38
N LYS A 28 6.36 -11.08 -16.58
CA LYS A 28 6.08 -12.25 -15.76
C LYS A 28 7.35 -12.67 -15.04
N VAL A 29 7.32 -12.69 -13.72
CA VAL A 29 8.51 -12.82 -12.87
C VAL A 29 8.47 -14.13 -12.10
N LEU A 30 9.59 -14.87 -12.15
CA LEU A 30 9.85 -15.98 -11.24
C LEU A 30 10.83 -15.51 -10.16
N VAL A 31 10.42 -15.61 -8.90
CA VAL A 31 11.29 -15.39 -7.73
C VAL A 31 11.63 -16.74 -7.11
N LEU A 32 12.91 -17.03 -7.01
CA LEU A 32 13.46 -18.19 -6.31
C LEU A 32 14.13 -17.71 -5.03
N TYR A 33 13.96 -18.44 -3.93
CA TYR A 33 14.60 -18.07 -2.66
C TYR A 33 15.24 -19.25 -1.93
N SER A 34 16.29 -18.95 -1.18
CA SER A 34 16.90 -19.83 -0.19
C SER A 34 16.90 -19.14 1.16
N THR A 35 16.17 -19.70 2.13
CA THR A 35 16.01 -19.18 3.50
C THR A 35 16.38 -20.26 4.51
N GLN A 36 16.54 -19.89 5.78
CA GLN A 36 16.99 -20.85 6.80
C GLN A 36 15.99 -21.98 7.09
N ASP A 37 14.69 -21.70 7.00
CA ASP A 37 13.60 -22.63 7.34
C ASP A 37 12.72 -23.00 6.14
N ASP A 38 13.17 -22.70 4.92
CA ASP A 38 12.46 -22.87 3.66
C ASP A 38 11.15 -22.07 3.50
N LYS A 39 10.83 -21.19 4.45
CA LYS A 39 9.62 -20.34 4.41
C LYS A 39 9.89 -18.96 3.83
N PHE A 40 8.82 -18.25 3.52
CA PHE A 40 8.87 -16.84 3.15
C PHE A 40 9.47 -16.02 4.29
N SER A 41 10.62 -15.41 4.03
CA SER A 41 11.20 -14.42 4.92
C SER A 41 10.60 -13.04 4.68
N ASN A 42 10.88 -12.11 5.60
CA ASN A 42 10.56 -10.70 5.41
C ASN A 42 11.21 -10.14 4.13
N ASN A 43 12.47 -10.48 3.82
CA ASN A 43 13.12 -9.93 2.62
C ASN A 43 12.47 -10.43 1.33
N VAL A 44 12.03 -11.69 1.28
CA VAL A 44 11.28 -12.21 0.12
C VAL A 44 9.99 -11.42 -0.08
N GLN A 45 9.28 -11.07 0.99
CA GLN A 45 8.05 -10.29 0.93
C GLN A 45 8.29 -8.81 0.60
N ILE A 46 9.36 -8.21 1.12
CA ILE A 46 9.80 -6.86 0.74
C ILE A 46 10.12 -6.83 -0.76
N LEU A 47 10.86 -7.81 -1.27
CA LEU A 47 11.15 -7.94 -2.70
C LEU A 47 9.87 -8.11 -3.54
N ASN A 48 8.94 -8.97 -3.12
CA ASN A 48 7.63 -9.12 -3.77
C ASN A 48 6.89 -7.77 -3.85
N THR A 49 7.00 -6.96 -2.79
CA THR A 49 6.42 -5.62 -2.72
C THR A 49 7.13 -4.63 -3.64
N GLN A 50 8.45 -4.74 -3.84
CA GLN A 50 9.15 -3.94 -4.85
C GLN A 50 8.73 -4.33 -6.29
N LEU A 51 8.68 -5.63 -6.56
CA LEU A 51 8.30 -6.18 -7.88
C LEU A 51 6.86 -5.83 -8.28
N GLY A 52 5.96 -5.73 -7.29
CA GLY A 52 4.54 -5.41 -7.47
C GLY A 52 4.25 -4.07 -8.15
N HIS A 53 5.22 -3.17 -8.23
CA HIS A 53 5.11 -1.91 -8.98
C HIS A 53 5.21 -2.12 -10.50
N PHE A 54 6.04 -3.08 -10.92
CA PHE A 54 6.35 -3.34 -12.33
C PHE A 54 5.44 -4.41 -12.93
N THR A 55 4.92 -5.32 -12.11
CA THR A 55 3.97 -6.35 -12.52
C THR A 55 3.19 -6.94 -11.35
N ASN A 56 2.04 -7.53 -11.66
CA ASN A 56 1.26 -8.35 -10.74
C ASN A 56 1.32 -9.86 -11.08
N ASP A 57 2.13 -10.28 -12.06
CA ASP A 57 2.35 -11.67 -12.45
C ASP A 57 3.68 -12.17 -11.87
N ILE A 58 3.66 -12.46 -10.57
CA ILE A 58 4.80 -12.86 -9.76
C ILE A 58 4.56 -14.27 -9.23
N THR A 59 5.45 -15.20 -9.56
CA THR A 59 5.50 -16.54 -8.95
C THR A 59 6.68 -16.59 -7.99
N VAL A 60 6.45 -16.92 -6.72
CA VAL A 60 7.51 -17.08 -5.73
C VAL A 60 7.62 -18.54 -5.31
N LYS A 61 8.83 -19.11 -5.34
CA LYS A 61 9.11 -20.51 -5.05
C LYS A 61 10.39 -20.67 -4.24
N ASN A 62 10.40 -21.63 -3.32
CA ASN A 62 11.64 -22.07 -2.70
C ASN A 62 12.55 -22.68 -3.79
N LEU A 63 13.86 -22.49 -3.68
CA LEU A 63 14.84 -23.04 -4.61
C LEU A 63 14.69 -24.55 -4.83
N LYS A 64 14.35 -25.32 -3.79
CA LYS A 64 14.12 -26.78 -3.85
C LYS A 64 12.94 -27.16 -4.75
N GLU A 65 12.01 -26.24 -4.97
CA GLU A 65 10.88 -26.44 -5.88
C GLU A 65 11.18 -26.00 -7.31
N ALA A 66 12.37 -25.46 -7.60
CA ALA A 66 12.69 -24.89 -8.92
C ALA A 66 12.54 -25.91 -10.07
N THR A 67 12.85 -27.19 -9.83
CA THR A 67 12.73 -28.26 -10.84
C THR A 67 11.28 -28.64 -11.14
N SER A 68 10.33 -28.28 -10.27
CA SER A 68 8.89 -28.50 -10.50
C SER A 68 8.26 -27.44 -11.40
N ILE A 69 9.00 -26.38 -11.74
CA ILE A 69 8.50 -25.26 -12.53
C ILE A 69 8.43 -25.67 -13.99
N ASN A 70 7.21 -25.94 -14.44
CA ASN A 70 6.95 -26.21 -15.85
C ASN A 70 7.09 -24.92 -16.67
N ASN A 71 7.72 -25.02 -17.84
CA ASN A 71 7.81 -23.92 -18.81
C ASN A 71 8.44 -22.63 -18.24
N VAL A 72 9.67 -22.75 -17.71
CA VAL A 72 10.50 -21.60 -17.28
C VAL A 72 10.63 -20.54 -18.37
N SER A 73 10.62 -20.95 -19.65
CA SER A 73 10.60 -20.05 -20.81
C SER A 73 9.37 -19.14 -20.92
N SER A 74 8.31 -19.39 -20.15
CA SER A 74 7.16 -18.47 -20.08
C SER A 74 7.41 -17.23 -19.23
N TYR A 75 8.42 -17.26 -18.36
CA TYR A 75 8.83 -16.11 -17.57
C TYR A 75 9.68 -15.17 -18.42
N THR A 76 9.55 -13.88 -18.15
CA THR A 76 10.30 -12.82 -18.81
C THR A 76 11.50 -12.36 -17.99
N HIS A 77 11.43 -12.55 -16.67
CA HIS A 77 12.38 -12.08 -15.68
C HIS A 77 12.53 -13.15 -14.60
N ILE A 78 13.75 -13.34 -14.08
CA ILE A 78 14.02 -14.23 -12.95
C ILE A 78 14.77 -13.46 -11.86
N VAL A 79 14.33 -13.60 -10.63
CA VAL A 79 15.00 -13.10 -9.44
C VAL A 79 15.36 -14.27 -8.53
N TYR A 80 16.58 -14.27 -8.00
CA TYR A 80 17.01 -15.19 -6.96
C TYR A 80 17.46 -14.41 -5.73
N ILE A 81 16.94 -14.75 -4.54
CA ILE A 81 17.35 -14.19 -3.26
C ILE A 81 17.91 -15.30 -2.35
N GLY A 82 19.22 -15.26 -2.11
CA GLY A 82 19.93 -16.21 -1.27
C GLY A 82 20.24 -15.61 0.10
N GLU A 83 19.39 -15.88 1.09
CA GLU A 83 19.69 -15.53 2.50
C GLU A 83 20.70 -16.49 3.12
N THR A 84 20.72 -17.73 2.63
CA THR A 84 21.59 -18.79 3.11
C THR A 84 22.36 -19.43 1.95
N LYS A 85 23.48 -20.10 2.27
CA LYS A 85 24.20 -20.91 1.29
C LYS A 85 23.39 -22.17 0.98
N GLU A 86 23.08 -22.38 -0.30
CA GLU A 86 22.32 -23.54 -0.75
C GLU A 86 22.76 -23.90 -2.18
N ALA A 87 23.03 -25.18 -2.41
CA ALA A 87 23.48 -25.65 -3.71
C ALA A 87 22.32 -25.66 -4.72
N PHE A 88 22.56 -25.10 -5.90
CA PHE A 88 21.63 -25.23 -7.02
C PHE A 88 21.70 -26.64 -7.59
N SER A 89 20.55 -27.20 -7.97
CA SER A 89 20.53 -28.39 -8.82
C SER A 89 21.19 -28.08 -10.17
N ASP A 90 21.69 -29.11 -10.86
CA ASP A 90 22.30 -28.93 -12.19
C ASP A 90 21.29 -28.35 -13.18
N GLU A 91 20.03 -28.78 -13.11
CA GLU A 91 18.93 -28.26 -13.91
C GLU A 91 18.68 -26.78 -13.60
N THR A 92 18.65 -26.42 -12.30
CA THR A 92 18.44 -25.03 -11.87
C THR A 92 19.54 -24.12 -12.37
N LYS A 93 20.79 -24.54 -12.18
CA LYS A 93 21.96 -23.82 -12.66
C LYS A 93 21.92 -23.67 -14.18
N GLN A 94 21.60 -24.74 -14.90
CA GLN A 94 21.55 -24.70 -16.37
C GLN A 94 20.51 -23.71 -16.88
N PHE A 95 19.31 -23.62 -16.29
CA PHE A 95 18.33 -22.66 -16.79
C PHE A 95 18.68 -21.21 -16.39
N LEU A 96 19.19 -20.96 -15.19
CA LEU A 96 19.58 -19.59 -14.78
C LEU A 96 20.69 -19.03 -15.66
N GLU A 97 21.67 -19.86 -15.99
CA GLU A 97 22.78 -19.53 -16.90
C GLU A 97 22.31 -19.27 -18.33
N ASN A 98 21.34 -20.06 -18.83
CA ASN A 98 20.90 -19.99 -20.23
C ASN A 98 19.63 -19.13 -20.45
N PHE A 99 19.04 -18.57 -19.40
CA PHE A 99 17.84 -17.76 -19.52
C PHE A 99 18.12 -16.50 -20.35
N SER A 100 17.35 -16.24 -21.39
CA SER A 100 17.62 -15.11 -22.30
C SER A 100 17.18 -13.75 -21.73
N GLY A 101 16.23 -13.73 -20.80
CA GLY A 101 15.74 -12.51 -20.16
C GLY A 101 16.61 -12.07 -18.98
N PRO A 102 16.24 -10.97 -18.29
CA PRO A 102 17.00 -10.47 -17.16
C PRO A 102 17.02 -11.42 -15.95
N VAL A 103 18.18 -11.51 -15.31
CA VAL A 103 18.37 -12.28 -14.05
C VAL A 103 18.95 -11.37 -12.98
N LEU A 104 18.28 -11.32 -11.84
CA LEU A 104 18.70 -10.59 -10.66
C LEU A 104 19.07 -11.58 -9.55
N VAL A 105 20.25 -11.45 -8.95
CA VAL A 105 20.68 -12.23 -7.79
C VAL A 105 20.93 -11.31 -6.60
N LEU A 106 20.38 -11.65 -5.43
CA LEU A 106 20.62 -10.94 -4.17
C LEU A 106 21.30 -11.88 -3.17
N GLY A 107 22.42 -11.45 -2.61
CA GLY A 107 23.09 -12.17 -1.54
C GLY A 107 23.85 -13.41 -2.00
N GLN A 108 23.67 -14.53 -1.30
CA GLN A 108 24.50 -15.73 -1.41
C GLN A 108 24.33 -16.45 -2.76
N ASN A 109 25.27 -17.37 -3.06
CA ASN A 109 25.20 -18.36 -4.15
C ASN A 109 25.40 -17.83 -5.59
N VAL A 110 25.73 -16.55 -5.78
CA VAL A 110 26.02 -15.98 -7.11
C VAL A 110 27.22 -16.67 -7.79
N GLU A 111 28.19 -17.15 -7.01
CA GLU A 111 29.37 -17.88 -7.48
C GLU A 111 29.04 -19.19 -8.20
N GLN A 112 27.84 -19.74 -7.96
CA GLN A 112 27.37 -20.95 -8.63
C GLN A 112 26.99 -20.68 -10.09
N LEU A 113 26.77 -19.42 -10.49
CA LEU A 113 26.42 -18.97 -11.85
C LEU A 113 27.62 -18.34 -12.58
N SER A 114 28.72 -19.09 -12.63
CA SER A 114 30.04 -18.58 -13.03
C SER A 114 30.17 -18.13 -14.49
N LYS A 115 29.24 -18.49 -15.39
CA LYS A 115 29.29 -17.98 -16.78
C LYS A 115 28.59 -16.64 -16.90
N ARG A 116 27.36 -16.54 -16.43
CA ARG A 116 26.53 -15.34 -16.50
C ARG A 116 27.00 -14.23 -15.56
N PHE A 117 27.49 -14.59 -14.38
CA PHE A 117 28.00 -13.67 -13.37
C PHE A 117 29.52 -13.65 -13.29
N SER A 118 30.22 -13.97 -14.40
CA SER A 118 31.70 -13.92 -14.48
C SER A 118 32.28 -12.52 -14.23
N PHE A 119 31.45 -11.49 -14.24
CA PHE A 119 31.79 -10.10 -13.94
C PHE A 119 31.90 -9.81 -12.44
N ILE A 120 31.72 -10.82 -11.57
CA ILE A 120 31.79 -10.73 -10.11
C ILE A 120 32.86 -11.69 -9.59
N THR A 121 33.72 -11.19 -8.71
CA THR A 121 34.65 -12.02 -7.93
C THR A 121 34.43 -11.74 -6.45
N LEU A 122 33.86 -12.71 -5.73
CA LEU A 122 33.59 -12.57 -4.29
C LEU A 122 34.89 -12.59 -3.48
N ASN A 123 34.97 -11.72 -2.50
CA ASN A 123 36.05 -11.67 -1.51
C ASN A 123 35.70 -12.56 -0.30
N SER A 124 36.70 -12.91 0.50
CA SER A 124 36.54 -13.82 1.65
C SER A 124 35.74 -13.23 2.80
N ASP A 125 35.84 -11.91 3.00
CA ASP A 125 35.32 -11.22 4.17
C ASP A 125 34.19 -10.26 3.80
N ASP A 126 33.11 -10.30 4.56
CA ASP A 126 32.04 -9.31 4.49
C ASP A 126 32.55 -7.94 4.97
N ILE A 127 31.95 -6.89 4.44
CA ILE A 127 32.27 -5.51 4.79
C ILE A 127 31.14 -4.87 5.59
N ARG A 128 31.53 -4.08 6.58
CA ARG A 128 30.61 -3.31 7.42
C ARG A 128 30.35 -1.94 6.79
N VAL A 129 29.08 -1.62 6.60
CA VAL A 129 28.62 -0.39 5.94
C VAL A 129 27.54 0.29 6.77
N ASN A 130 27.47 1.62 6.69
CA ASN A 130 26.47 2.41 7.41
C ASN A 130 25.79 3.47 6.53
N LYS A 131 26.21 3.61 5.28
CA LYS A 131 25.59 4.51 4.30
C LYS A 131 25.55 3.83 2.94
N ILE A 132 24.57 4.23 2.14
CA ILE A 132 24.45 3.82 0.75
C ILE A 132 24.25 5.05 -0.13
N GLU A 133 24.67 4.97 -1.39
CA GLU A 133 24.49 6.04 -2.37
C GLU A 133 24.20 5.50 -3.77
N TYR A 134 23.32 6.22 -4.47
CA TYR A 134 22.97 5.98 -5.87
C TYR A 134 23.40 7.22 -6.65
N PRO A 135 24.62 7.23 -7.23
CA PRO A 135 25.24 8.45 -7.76
C PRO A 135 24.38 9.17 -8.81
N ASP A 136 23.81 8.43 -9.77
CA ASP A 136 23.00 9.00 -10.85
C ASP A 136 21.72 9.67 -10.35
N LYS A 137 21.20 9.23 -9.19
CA LYS A 137 20.03 9.82 -8.53
C LYS A 137 20.40 10.90 -7.51
N LYS A 138 21.69 11.11 -7.24
CA LYS A 138 22.20 11.99 -6.17
C LYS A 138 21.52 11.65 -4.82
N LEU A 139 21.26 10.37 -4.63
CA LEU A 139 20.63 9.81 -3.45
C LEU A 139 21.72 9.26 -2.54
N LYS A 140 21.63 9.57 -1.25
CA LYS A 140 22.61 9.14 -0.25
C LYS A 140 21.93 9.10 1.10
N ASN A 141 21.91 7.94 1.74
CA ASN A 141 21.17 7.72 2.98
C ASN A 141 22.05 6.99 4.00
N THR A 142 21.83 7.33 5.27
CA THR A 142 22.44 6.63 6.41
C THR A 142 21.50 5.53 6.82
N LEU A 143 22.05 4.33 6.99
CA LEU A 143 21.30 3.18 7.50
C LEU A 143 21.07 3.36 9.01
N GLU A 144 19.94 2.89 9.51
CA GLU A 144 19.58 2.94 10.93
C GLU A 144 20.62 2.24 11.81
N GLU A 145 21.19 1.16 11.28
CA GLU A 145 22.24 0.38 11.92
C GLU A 145 23.30 -0.05 10.90
N GLU A 146 24.50 -0.34 11.38
CA GLU A 146 25.53 -0.93 10.54
C GLU A 146 25.10 -2.30 10.02
N ARG A 147 25.41 -2.58 8.76
CA ARG A 147 25.10 -3.86 8.10
C ARG A 147 26.38 -4.51 7.59
N LEU A 148 26.42 -5.84 7.63
CA LEU A 148 27.39 -6.63 6.87
C LEU A 148 26.82 -6.90 5.48
N ILE A 149 27.62 -6.67 4.45
CA ILE A 149 27.30 -7.03 3.06
C ILE A 149 28.46 -7.79 2.45
N GLN A 150 28.18 -8.57 1.41
CA GLN A 150 29.23 -9.29 0.71
C GLN A 150 30.18 -8.32 0.01
N SER A 151 31.49 -8.55 0.20
CA SER A 151 32.53 -7.84 -0.52
C SER A 151 32.84 -8.54 -1.84
N PHE A 152 32.99 -7.78 -2.92
CA PHE A 152 33.30 -8.32 -4.23
C PHE A 152 33.95 -7.29 -5.14
N ASP A 153 34.76 -7.78 -6.06
CA ASP A 153 35.28 -7.02 -7.19
C ASP A 153 34.39 -7.23 -8.41
N THR A 154 34.32 -6.21 -9.27
CA THR A 154 33.52 -6.29 -10.49
C THR A 154 34.13 -5.53 -11.66
N ASN A 155 33.88 -5.99 -12.88
CA ASN A 155 34.07 -5.23 -14.11
C ASN A 155 32.72 -4.80 -14.76
N GLY A 156 31.60 -5.03 -14.06
CA GLY A 156 30.28 -4.54 -14.43
C GLY A 156 30.09 -3.06 -14.10
N THR A 157 28.95 -2.52 -14.50
CA THR A 157 28.56 -1.14 -14.17
C THR A 157 28.00 -1.10 -12.75
N VAL A 158 28.59 -0.28 -11.88
CA VAL A 158 28.11 -0.07 -10.52
C VAL A 158 27.00 0.98 -10.53
N LEU A 159 25.79 0.58 -10.11
CA LEU A 159 24.62 1.45 -10.05
C LEU A 159 24.48 2.14 -8.69
N ALA A 160 24.82 1.41 -7.62
CA ALA A 160 24.81 1.92 -6.25
C ALA A 160 26.01 1.41 -5.46
N ASN A 161 26.46 2.23 -4.52
CA ASN A 161 27.58 1.92 -3.62
C ASN A 161 27.11 1.82 -2.17
N ALA A 162 27.82 1.01 -1.40
CA ALA A 162 27.77 1.01 0.05
C ALA A 162 29.09 1.55 0.63
N LEU A 163 28.97 2.43 1.61
CA LEU A 163 30.09 3.17 2.17
C LEU A 163 30.44 2.60 3.55
N SER A 164 31.71 2.23 3.69
CA SER A 164 32.34 1.99 4.99
C SER A 164 33.10 3.24 5.44
N SER A 165 33.69 3.23 6.64
CA SER A 165 34.35 4.42 7.21
C SER A 165 35.37 5.08 6.29
N ASN A 166 36.06 4.30 5.44
CA ASN A 166 37.13 4.79 4.57
C ASN A 166 36.98 4.42 3.08
N ASN A 167 36.05 3.52 2.73
CA ASN A 167 35.97 2.95 1.38
C ASN A 167 34.56 3.04 0.79
N THR A 168 34.51 3.15 -0.53
CA THR A 168 33.29 2.99 -1.34
C THR A 168 33.33 1.61 -1.97
N ASN A 169 32.29 0.82 -1.76
CA ASN A 169 32.23 -0.56 -2.22
C ASN A 169 30.99 -0.76 -3.10
N PRO A 170 31.05 -1.56 -4.17
CA PRO A 170 29.88 -1.85 -4.99
C PRO A 170 28.76 -2.49 -4.15
N LEU A 171 27.51 -2.06 -4.37
CA LEU A 171 26.32 -2.62 -3.71
C LEU A 171 25.38 -3.24 -4.74
N ILE A 172 25.06 -2.49 -5.79
CA ILE A 172 24.21 -2.94 -6.89
C ILE A 172 25.00 -2.80 -8.19
N VAL A 173 25.12 -3.88 -8.94
CA VAL A 173 25.90 -3.93 -10.17
C VAL A 173 25.12 -4.58 -11.29
N GLN A 174 25.42 -4.16 -12.53
CA GLN A 174 24.81 -4.67 -13.74
C GLN A 174 25.88 -5.00 -14.78
N HIS A 175 25.70 -6.13 -15.47
CA HIS A 175 26.39 -6.42 -16.72
C HIS A 175 25.38 -7.04 -17.70
N GLU A 176 25.19 -6.39 -18.85
CA GLU A 176 24.14 -6.75 -19.81
C GLU A 176 22.76 -6.87 -19.13
N THR A 177 22.14 -8.05 -19.15
CA THR A 177 20.83 -8.34 -18.53
C THR A 177 20.97 -9.01 -17.16
N SER A 178 22.16 -9.03 -16.57
CA SER A 178 22.44 -9.67 -15.28
C SER A 178 22.69 -8.61 -14.22
N TYR A 179 22.00 -8.74 -13.08
CA TYR A 179 22.04 -7.80 -11.97
C TYR A 179 22.39 -8.52 -10.68
N TYR A 180 23.21 -7.88 -9.86
CA TYR A 180 23.59 -8.42 -8.55
C TYR A 180 23.48 -7.37 -7.45
N VAL A 181 22.96 -7.80 -6.29
CA VAL A 181 22.88 -7.01 -5.06
C VAL A 181 23.66 -7.74 -3.97
N ALA A 182 24.60 -7.04 -3.34
CA ALA A 182 25.58 -7.59 -2.39
C ALA A 182 24.99 -8.13 -1.07
N THR A 183 23.68 -8.01 -0.87
CA THR A 183 22.99 -8.40 0.35
C THR A 183 21.59 -8.90 0.04
N PRO A 184 21.11 -9.93 0.74
CA PRO A 184 19.70 -10.32 0.71
C PRO A 184 18.86 -9.53 1.73
N ASN A 185 19.48 -8.75 2.63
CA ASN A 185 18.77 -7.93 3.61
C ASN A 185 18.23 -6.65 2.96
N LEU A 186 16.91 -6.53 2.88
CA LEU A 186 16.19 -5.44 2.21
C LEU A 186 15.52 -4.46 3.16
N PHE A 187 15.72 -4.58 4.48
CA PHE A 187 15.20 -3.60 5.43
C PHE A 187 15.85 -2.23 5.24
N ASP A 188 15.20 -1.20 5.81
CA ASP A 188 15.65 0.18 5.74
C ASP A 188 15.78 0.63 4.26
N TRP A 189 16.72 1.54 3.96
CA TRP A 189 16.93 2.09 2.62
C TRP A 189 17.35 1.08 1.54
N MET A 190 17.75 -0.15 1.89
CA MET A 190 18.22 -1.14 0.91
C MET A 190 17.15 -1.49 -0.12
N SER A 191 15.92 -1.76 0.33
CA SER A 191 14.80 -2.08 -0.57
C SER A 191 14.52 -0.99 -1.59
N HIS A 192 14.63 0.28 -1.22
CA HIS A 192 14.30 1.40 -2.09
C HIS A 192 15.36 1.60 -3.19
N TYR A 193 16.62 1.29 -2.90
CA TYR A 193 17.69 1.31 -3.89
C TYR A 193 17.56 0.15 -4.88
N VAL A 194 17.16 -1.03 -4.38
CA VAL A 194 16.76 -2.16 -5.24
C VAL A 194 15.56 -1.77 -6.11
N GLY A 195 14.54 -1.16 -5.52
CA GLY A 195 13.36 -0.65 -6.23
C GLY A 195 13.70 0.34 -7.36
N GLU A 196 14.63 1.25 -7.13
CA GLU A 196 15.11 2.16 -8.18
C GLU A 196 15.82 1.40 -9.31
N MET A 197 16.69 0.45 -8.98
CA MET A 197 17.37 -0.37 -10.00
C MET A 197 16.37 -1.15 -10.87
N LEU A 198 15.24 -1.58 -10.31
CA LEU A 198 14.24 -2.38 -11.02
C LEU A 198 13.66 -1.66 -12.26
N PHE A 199 13.66 -0.33 -12.32
CA PHE A 199 13.29 0.40 -13.56
C PHE A 199 14.17 0.01 -14.74
N SER A 200 15.47 -0.10 -14.53
CA SER A 200 16.41 -0.56 -15.56
C SER A 200 16.23 -2.06 -15.86
N TYR A 201 16.05 -2.88 -14.82
CA TYR A 201 15.85 -4.33 -14.93
C TYR A 201 14.65 -4.68 -15.80
N PHE A 202 13.53 -3.97 -15.62
CA PHE A 202 12.30 -4.14 -16.41
C PHE A 202 12.29 -3.32 -17.71
N SER A 203 13.31 -2.49 -17.96
CA SER A 203 13.33 -1.52 -19.06
C SER A 203 12.08 -0.63 -19.10
N GLN A 204 11.58 -0.26 -17.92
CA GLN A 204 10.41 0.61 -17.74
C GLN A 204 10.84 2.03 -17.36
N LYS A 205 10.06 3.01 -17.79
CA LYS A 205 10.24 4.41 -17.40
C LYS A 205 9.30 4.74 -16.24
N PRO A 206 9.64 5.74 -15.40
CA PRO A 206 8.70 6.31 -14.44
C PRO A 206 7.36 6.62 -15.10
N THR A 207 6.28 6.27 -14.43
CA THR A 207 4.91 6.52 -14.89
C THR A 207 4.51 7.98 -14.69
N LYS A 208 5.16 8.68 -13.74
CA LYS A 208 4.89 10.09 -13.43
C LYS A 208 6.15 10.94 -13.60
N ASN A 209 5.94 12.19 -14.02
CA ASN A 209 6.98 13.23 -14.09
C ASN A 209 6.91 14.19 -12.88
N LYS A 210 6.08 13.88 -11.88
CA LYS A 210 5.85 14.67 -10.68
C LYS A 210 6.14 13.84 -9.44
N VAL A 211 6.40 14.50 -8.33
CA VAL A 211 6.59 13.85 -7.03
C VAL A 211 5.22 13.73 -6.37
N GLU A 212 4.69 12.51 -6.29
CA GLU A 212 3.38 12.30 -5.67
C GLU A 212 3.49 12.40 -4.15
N ALA A 213 2.48 12.96 -3.50
CA ALA A 213 2.42 13.08 -2.06
C ALA A 213 0.99 12.95 -1.53
N TYR A 214 0.83 12.50 -0.30
CA TYR A 214 -0.42 12.62 0.44
C TYR A 214 -0.17 12.95 1.90
N LEU A 215 -1.16 13.59 2.52
CA LEU A 215 -1.27 13.76 3.96
C LEU A 215 -2.47 12.94 4.43
N ARG A 216 -2.29 12.15 5.48
CA ARG A 216 -3.35 11.41 6.16
C ARG A 216 -3.53 11.92 7.59
N LEU A 217 -4.76 12.26 7.95
CA LEU A 217 -5.14 12.56 9.34
C LEU A 217 -5.46 11.24 10.03
N GLU A 218 -4.73 10.94 11.09
CA GLU A 218 -4.78 9.64 11.75
C GLU A 218 -5.82 9.57 12.87
N ASP A 219 -6.30 8.37 13.19
CA ASP A 219 -7.09 8.04 14.39
C ASP A 219 -8.31 8.92 14.64
N VAL A 220 -9.06 9.29 13.60
CA VAL A 220 -10.31 10.02 13.83
C VAL A 220 -11.42 9.06 14.27
N HIS A 221 -11.91 9.23 15.49
CA HIS A 221 -12.95 8.40 16.08
C HIS A 221 -14.02 9.26 16.80
N PRO A 222 -15.17 8.69 17.22
CA PRO A 222 -16.25 9.43 17.89
C PRO A 222 -15.92 10.20 19.17
N ALA A 223 -14.72 10.01 19.74
CA ALA A 223 -14.25 10.75 20.91
C ALA A 223 -13.16 11.80 20.59
N ALA A 224 -12.81 11.98 19.32
CA ALA A 224 -11.85 13.00 18.88
C ALA A 224 -12.31 14.42 19.23
N ASP A 225 -11.35 15.33 19.44
CA ASP A 225 -11.62 16.75 19.67
C ASP A 225 -12.08 17.43 18.37
N ILE A 226 -13.38 17.71 18.30
CA ILE A 226 -14.02 18.35 17.15
C ILE A 226 -13.48 19.76 16.87
N ASN A 227 -13.06 20.51 17.88
CA ASN A 227 -12.58 21.88 17.68
C ASN A 227 -11.22 21.88 16.99
N GLN A 228 -10.30 21.01 17.45
CA GLN A 228 -9.01 20.84 16.80
C GLN A 228 -9.16 20.33 15.37
N LEU A 229 -10.04 19.34 15.15
CA LEU A 229 -10.31 18.81 13.82
C LEU A 229 -10.91 19.88 12.89
N LYS A 230 -11.77 20.76 13.41
CA LYS A 230 -12.34 21.87 12.65
C LYS A 230 -11.29 22.89 12.23
N GLU A 231 -10.36 23.27 13.12
CA GLU A 231 -9.25 24.16 12.75
C GLU A 231 -8.36 23.56 11.66
N ILE A 232 -8.10 22.26 11.73
CA ILE A 232 -7.36 21.51 10.70
C ILE A 232 -8.15 21.50 9.38
N ALA A 233 -9.46 21.23 9.43
CA ALA A 233 -10.32 21.23 8.25
C ALA A 233 -10.33 22.60 7.56
N GLU A 234 -10.45 23.69 8.31
CA GLU A 234 -10.39 25.06 7.78
C GLU A 234 -9.06 25.35 7.08
N LEU A 235 -7.94 24.94 7.69
CA LEU A 235 -6.61 25.07 7.10
C LEU A 235 -6.46 24.30 5.77
N LEU A 236 -6.88 23.03 5.75
CA LEU A 236 -6.75 22.18 4.55
C LEU A 236 -7.68 22.64 3.42
N LYS A 237 -8.88 23.12 3.77
CA LYS A 237 -9.82 23.74 2.84
C LYS A 237 -9.25 25.01 2.21
N GLU A 238 -8.64 25.89 3.00
CA GLU A 238 -7.98 27.11 2.48
C GLU A 238 -6.89 26.77 1.45
N LYS A 239 -6.12 25.70 1.73
CA LYS A 239 -5.08 25.20 0.82
C LYS A 239 -5.61 24.50 -0.43
N LYS A 240 -6.89 24.11 -0.46
CA LYS A 240 -7.50 23.32 -1.55
C LYS A 240 -6.71 22.05 -1.86
N MET A 241 -6.19 21.43 -0.82
CA MET A 241 -5.34 20.24 -0.91
C MET A 241 -6.21 18.99 -0.70
N PRO A 242 -6.14 17.97 -1.57
CA PRO A 242 -6.72 16.67 -1.26
C PRO A 242 -5.89 15.96 -0.20
N TYR A 243 -6.55 15.22 0.69
CA TYR A 243 -5.92 14.52 1.81
C TYR A 243 -6.76 13.30 2.19
N MET A 244 -6.29 12.54 3.17
CA MET A 244 -6.97 11.33 3.66
C MET A 244 -7.31 11.50 5.15
N ILE A 245 -8.35 10.81 5.60
CA ILE A 245 -8.72 10.72 7.01
C ILE A 245 -8.96 9.25 7.33
N THR A 246 -8.21 8.70 8.28
CA THR A 246 -8.50 7.38 8.83
C THR A 246 -9.60 7.53 9.86
N VAL A 247 -10.67 6.76 9.69
CA VAL A 247 -11.84 6.81 10.56
C VAL A 247 -12.05 5.46 11.22
N ILE A 248 -12.06 5.47 12.55
CA ILE A 248 -12.46 4.34 13.38
C ILE A 248 -13.94 4.54 13.74
N PRO A 249 -14.86 3.71 13.23
CA PRO A 249 -16.30 3.96 13.36
C PRO A 249 -16.81 3.96 14.80
N VAL A 250 -16.23 3.15 15.69
CA VAL A 250 -16.71 3.02 17.07
C VAL A 250 -15.57 3.26 18.04
N TYR A 251 -15.77 4.24 18.93
CA TYR A 251 -14.89 4.45 20.07
C TYR A 251 -15.34 3.59 21.25
N LYS A 252 -14.38 2.92 21.89
CA LYS A 252 -14.58 2.12 23.10
C LYS A 252 -13.48 2.42 24.12
N ASP A 253 -13.91 2.66 25.34
CA ASP A 253 -13.07 2.77 26.53
C ASP A 253 -13.37 1.56 27.44
N PRO A 254 -12.44 0.59 27.53
CA PRO A 254 -12.60 -0.60 28.38
C PRO A 254 -12.62 -0.30 29.88
N ASP A 255 -11.97 0.77 30.35
CA ASP A 255 -11.89 1.12 31.77
C ASP A 255 -13.23 1.68 32.27
N THR A 256 -13.90 2.49 31.46
CA THR A 256 -15.22 3.05 31.80
C THR A 256 -16.40 2.25 31.25
N GLY A 257 -16.15 1.33 30.31
CA GLY A 257 -17.18 0.59 29.56
C GLY A 257 -17.94 1.46 28.55
N LYS A 258 -17.46 2.68 28.27
CA LYS A 258 -18.10 3.63 27.38
C LYS A 258 -17.94 3.21 25.93
N ILE A 259 -19.03 3.21 25.19
CA ILE A 259 -19.08 2.94 23.74
C ILE A 259 -19.76 4.12 23.08
N ILE A 260 -19.14 4.69 22.05
CA ILE A 260 -19.68 5.82 21.28
C ILE A 260 -19.63 5.43 19.80
N HIS A 261 -20.79 5.45 19.15
CA HIS A 261 -20.92 5.25 17.70
C HIS A 261 -20.88 6.59 16.97
N LEU A 262 -20.58 6.58 15.67
CA LEU A 262 -20.62 7.80 14.84
C LEU A 262 -21.97 8.50 14.91
N LYS A 263 -23.08 7.75 14.90
CA LYS A 263 -24.45 8.29 14.99
C LYS A 263 -24.71 9.07 16.29
N ASP A 264 -23.95 8.81 17.36
CA ASP A 264 -24.08 9.50 18.65
C ASP A 264 -23.38 10.87 18.62
N LYS A 265 -22.64 11.17 17.55
CA LYS A 265 -21.81 12.37 17.35
C LYS A 265 -22.14 13.09 16.04
N PRO A 266 -23.37 13.60 15.88
CA PRO A 266 -23.81 14.23 14.62
C PRO A 266 -22.94 15.41 14.20
N GLU A 267 -22.44 16.23 15.14
CA GLU A 267 -21.55 17.35 14.81
C GLU A 267 -20.23 16.91 14.20
N LEU A 268 -19.65 15.80 14.70
CA LEU A 268 -18.44 15.21 14.12
C LEU A 268 -18.72 14.64 12.73
N VAL A 269 -19.84 13.91 12.58
CA VAL A 269 -20.24 13.35 11.28
C VAL A 269 -20.46 14.45 10.25
N ASP A 270 -21.12 15.55 10.61
CA ASP A 270 -21.33 16.69 9.70
C ASP A 270 -20.00 17.36 9.31
N LEU A 271 -19.05 17.50 10.25
CA LEU A 271 -17.70 17.99 9.96
C LEU A 271 -16.97 17.05 8.99
N LEU A 272 -16.96 15.74 9.25
CA LEU A 272 -16.30 14.75 8.39
C LEU A 272 -16.92 14.68 6.99
N ARG A 273 -18.24 14.82 6.88
CA ARG A 273 -18.94 14.92 5.58
C ARG A 273 -18.53 16.18 4.83
N SER A 274 -18.44 17.33 5.51
CA SER A 274 -17.91 18.55 4.89
C SER A 274 -16.47 18.39 4.44
N MET A 275 -15.61 17.74 5.23
CA MET A 275 -14.23 17.45 4.86
C MET A 275 -14.16 16.55 3.62
N GLN A 276 -15.01 15.51 3.57
CA GLN A 276 -15.13 14.62 2.41
C GLN A 276 -15.57 15.39 1.15
N ASP A 277 -16.59 16.25 1.26
CA ASP A 277 -17.06 17.10 0.16
C ASP A 277 -15.99 18.11 -0.30
N ASP A 278 -15.11 18.53 0.61
CA ASP A 278 -13.97 19.42 0.34
C ASP A 278 -12.70 18.67 -0.17
N GLY A 279 -12.77 17.34 -0.39
CA GLY A 279 -11.71 16.54 -1.02
C GLY A 279 -10.97 15.56 -0.10
N ALA A 280 -11.46 15.31 1.12
CA ALA A 280 -10.87 14.34 2.04
C ALA A 280 -11.32 12.91 1.74
N ALA A 281 -10.43 12.01 1.35
CA ALA A 281 -10.75 10.60 1.19
C ALA A 281 -10.90 9.91 2.56
N ILE A 282 -12.03 9.24 2.78
CA ILE A 282 -12.25 8.44 4.00
C ILE A 282 -11.56 7.08 3.84
N ILE A 283 -10.73 6.72 4.82
CA ILE A 283 -10.05 5.44 4.92
C ILE A 283 -10.61 4.70 6.13
N MET A 284 -11.09 3.47 5.95
CA MET A 284 -11.54 2.67 7.09
C MET A 284 -10.34 2.16 7.87
N HIS A 285 -10.31 2.41 9.18
CA HIS A 285 -9.18 2.08 10.05
C HIS A 285 -9.57 1.06 11.13
N GLY A 286 -10.00 -0.12 10.66
CA GLY A 286 -10.69 -1.10 11.50
C GLY A 286 -12.10 -0.64 11.90
N TYR A 287 -12.73 -1.40 12.79
CA TYR A 287 -14.07 -1.10 13.32
C TYR A 287 -14.01 -0.40 14.68
N THR A 288 -13.17 -0.91 15.59
CA THR A 288 -13.02 -0.40 16.97
C THR A 288 -11.57 -0.15 17.38
N HIS A 289 -10.61 -0.52 16.52
CA HIS A 289 -9.18 -0.50 16.76
C HIS A 289 -8.76 -1.43 17.94
N GLN A 290 -9.47 -2.56 18.10
CA GLN A 290 -9.39 -3.40 19.30
C GLN A 290 -9.68 -4.89 19.06
N PHE A 291 -8.74 -5.74 19.47
CA PHE A 291 -8.94 -7.15 19.77
C PHE A 291 -9.00 -7.40 21.28
N TYR A 292 -8.13 -6.74 22.05
CA TYR A 292 -8.09 -6.79 23.52
C TYR A 292 -8.83 -5.62 24.17
N ASP A 293 -8.38 -5.19 25.36
CA ASP A 293 -9.01 -4.20 26.22
C ASP A 293 -8.11 -2.95 26.36
N SER A 294 -7.50 -2.51 25.26
CA SER A 294 -6.87 -1.19 25.13
C SER A 294 -7.90 -0.18 24.63
N GLU A 295 -7.78 1.11 24.93
CA GLU A 295 -8.66 2.14 24.37
C GLU A 295 -8.58 2.20 22.83
N THR A 296 -9.66 2.63 22.18
CA THR A 296 -9.67 2.86 20.71
C THR A 296 -8.57 3.85 20.32
N GLY A 297 -7.83 3.54 19.25
CA GLY A 297 -6.62 4.27 18.81
C GLY A 297 -5.33 3.60 19.27
N GLU A 298 -5.33 2.94 20.43
CA GLU A 298 -4.12 2.32 20.98
C GLU A 298 -3.98 0.83 20.64
N GLY A 299 -5.09 0.15 20.37
CA GLY A 299 -5.14 -1.32 20.23
C GLY A 299 -4.76 -1.89 18.87
N PHE A 300 -4.71 -3.22 18.78
CA PHE A 300 -4.56 -3.97 17.53
C PHE A 300 -5.87 -4.69 17.26
N GLU A 301 -6.39 -4.68 16.03
CA GLU A 301 -7.68 -5.30 15.69
C GLU A 301 -7.56 -6.61 14.93
N PHE A 302 -6.62 -6.73 13.98
CA PHE A 302 -6.51 -7.91 13.10
C PHE A 302 -5.28 -8.79 13.40
N TRP A 303 -4.69 -8.60 14.58
CA TRP A 303 -3.55 -9.37 15.07
C TRP A 303 -3.62 -9.56 16.59
N ASP A 304 -3.28 -10.75 17.08
CA ASP A 304 -3.12 -10.98 18.51
C ASP A 304 -1.71 -10.54 18.92
N VAL A 305 -1.58 -9.28 19.35
CA VAL A 305 -0.30 -8.69 19.77
C VAL A 305 0.32 -9.37 21.00
N LYS A 306 -0.50 -9.98 21.87
CA LYS A 306 -0.01 -10.59 23.13
C LYS A 306 0.63 -11.95 22.88
N THR A 307 0.11 -12.69 21.91
CA THR A 307 0.63 -14.03 21.55
C THR A 307 1.37 -14.06 20.21
N ASP A 308 1.46 -12.91 19.55
CA ASP A 308 2.17 -12.65 18.30
C ASP A 308 1.80 -13.63 17.18
N GLN A 309 0.50 -13.76 16.92
CA GLN A 309 -0.04 -14.65 15.88
C GLN A 309 -1.40 -14.17 15.35
N PRO A 310 -1.91 -14.77 14.26
CA PRO A 310 -3.26 -14.51 13.77
C PRO A 310 -4.35 -14.81 14.81
N ILE A 311 -5.45 -14.06 14.77
CA ILE A 311 -6.58 -14.20 15.70
C ILE A 311 -7.40 -15.46 15.33
N ARG A 312 -7.08 -16.58 15.99
CA ARG A 312 -7.70 -17.90 15.74
C ARG A 312 -8.66 -18.36 16.85
N GLN A 313 -8.88 -17.53 17.86
CA GLN A 313 -9.78 -17.83 18.97
C GLN A 313 -10.26 -16.53 19.64
N PRO A 314 -11.33 -16.59 20.46
CA PRO A 314 -11.74 -15.46 21.28
C PRO A 314 -10.63 -14.96 22.20
N LYS A 315 -10.59 -13.66 22.47
CA LYS A 315 -9.55 -13.00 23.28
C LYS A 315 -9.34 -13.55 24.70
N HIS A 316 -10.31 -14.28 25.26
CA HIS A 316 -10.22 -14.88 26.60
C HIS A 316 -9.68 -16.32 26.58
N GLU A 317 -9.50 -16.92 25.41
CA GLU A 317 -8.93 -18.25 25.23
C GLU A 317 -7.45 -18.15 24.90
N LYS A 318 -6.65 -19.08 25.44
CA LYS A 318 -5.24 -19.19 25.08
C LYS A 318 -5.09 -20.01 23.78
N PRO A 319 -4.22 -19.57 22.86
CA PRO A 319 -3.85 -20.37 21.71
C PRO A 319 -3.22 -21.69 22.15
N LYS A 320 -3.53 -22.77 21.43
CA LYS A 320 -3.01 -24.11 21.69
C LYS A 320 -1.98 -24.50 20.64
N THR A 321 -0.98 -25.23 21.09
CA THR A 321 0.09 -25.79 20.27
C THR A 321 -0.21 -27.25 19.94
N LYS A 322 0.63 -27.87 19.12
CA LYS A 322 0.51 -29.29 18.78
C LYS A 322 0.57 -30.21 20.02
N ASP A 323 1.27 -29.80 21.07
CA ASP A 323 1.48 -30.60 22.29
C ASP A 323 0.23 -30.66 23.17
N ASP A 324 -0.75 -29.77 22.95
CA ASP A 324 -2.04 -29.75 23.66
C ASP A 324 -3.04 -30.80 23.14
N PHE A 325 -2.66 -31.58 22.12
CA PHE A 325 -3.55 -32.51 21.42
C PHE A 325 -3.01 -33.94 21.43
N PRO A 326 -3.88 -34.96 21.59
CA PRO A 326 -3.46 -36.36 21.66
C PRO A 326 -2.90 -36.91 20.33
N ASN A 327 -3.20 -36.27 19.21
CA ASN A 327 -2.73 -36.67 17.88
C ASN A 327 -2.80 -35.50 16.88
N ILE A 328 -2.17 -35.69 15.72
CA ILE A 328 -2.12 -34.67 14.66
C ILE A 328 -3.50 -34.35 14.06
N GLU A 329 -4.42 -35.30 14.03
CA GLU A 329 -5.75 -35.10 13.45
C GLU A 329 -6.59 -34.13 14.28
N SER A 330 -6.58 -34.27 15.61
CA SER A 330 -7.27 -33.34 16.50
C SER A 330 -6.64 -31.95 16.52
N TYR A 331 -5.31 -31.86 16.39
CA TYR A 331 -4.62 -30.58 16.19
C TYR A 331 -5.03 -29.92 14.87
N ASN A 332 -5.05 -30.66 13.76
CA ASN A 332 -5.46 -30.13 12.46
C ASN A 332 -6.92 -29.65 12.47
N GLN A 333 -7.81 -30.35 13.19
CA GLN A 333 -9.19 -29.88 13.40
C GLN A 333 -9.25 -28.58 14.20
N TYR A 334 -8.38 -28.41 15.20
CA TYR A 334 -8.26 -27.15 15.95
C TYR A 334 -7.76 -26.01 15.05
N VAL A 335 -6.71 -26.23 14.25
CA VAL A 335 -6.19 -25.25 13.29
C VAL A 335 -7.29 -24.81 12.32
N LYS A 336 -8.02 -25.76 11.72
CA LYS A 336 -9.13 -25.46 10.81
C LYS A 336 -10.23 -24.61 11.46
N LYS A 337 -10.63 -24.94 12.70
CA LYS A 337 -11.60 -24.13 13.46
C LYS A 337 -11.07 -22.72 13.72
N GLY A 338 -9.76 -22.60 13.95
CA GLY A 338 -9.10 -21.32 14.14
C GLY A 338 -9.11 -20.46 12.87
N GLU A 339 -8.85 -21.06 11.71
CA GLU A 339 -8.96 -20.38 10.41
C GLU A 339 -10.40 -19.93 10.12
N GLU A 340 -11.40 -20.76 10.44
CA GLU A 340 -12.82 -20.39 10.34
C GLU A 340 -13.19 -19.24 11.29
N PHE A 341 -12.61 -19.22 12.50
CA PHE A 341 -12.80 -18.13 13.46
C PHE A 341 -12.19 -16.83 12.95
N GLU A 342 -10.94 -16.87 12.47
CA GLU A 342 -10.23 -15.73 11.90
C GLU A 342 -11.01 -15.11 10.73
N GLU A 343 -11.52 -15.96 9.82
CA GLU A 343 -12.29 -15.50 8.66
C GLU A 343 -13.58 -14.81 9.09
N LYS A 344 -14.31 -15.41 10.03
CA LYS A 344 -15.54 -14.82 10.57
C LYS A 344 -15.25 -13.51 11.31
N TYR A 345 -14.25 -13.48 12.18
CA TYR A 345 -13.89 -12.31 12.98
C TYR A 345 -13.53 -11.13 12.07
N THR A 346 -12.62 -11.35 11.12
CA THR A 346 -12.15 -10.33 10.18
C THR A 346 -13.30 -9.80 9.32
N LYS A 347 -14.11 -10.70 8.75
CA LYS A 347 -15.30 -10.34 7.97
C LYS A 347 -16.29 -9.50 8.78
N ASP A 348 -16.62 -9.94 9.99
CA ASP A 348 -17.61 -9.26 10.84
C ASP A 348 -17.17 -7.82 11.16
N HIS A 349 -15.88 -7.57 11.38
CA HIS A 349 -15.36 -6.23 11.68
C HIS A 349 -15.30 -5.35 10.43
N ILE A 350 -14.81 -5.87 9.31
CA ILE A 350 -14.82 -5.16 8.02
C ILE A 350 -16.25 -4.75 7.65
N GLU A 351 -17.20 -5.70 7.67
CA GLU A 351 -18.58 -5.42 7.27
C GLU A 351 -19.27 -4.41 8.20
N LYS A 352 -19.05 -4.49 9.51
CA LYS A 352 -19.62 -3.54 10.47
C LYS A 352 -19.05 -2.13 10.26
N GLY A 353 -17.75 -2.00 10.03
CA GLY A 353 -17.15 -0.69 9.82
C GLY A 353 -17.59 -0.05 8.50
N ILE A 354 -17.67 -0.81 7.41
CA ILE A 354 -18.25 -0.31 6.14
C ILE A 354 -19.69 0.16 6.38
N GLN A 355 -20.51 -0.65 7.05
CA GLN A 355 -21.91 -0.31 7.31
C GLN A 355 -22.05 0.97 8.14
N GLU A 356 -21.29 1.10 9.23
CA GLU A 356 -21.40 2.26 10.13
C GLU A 356 -20.92 3.57 9.47
N LEU A 357 -19.86 3.50 8.64
CA LEU A 357 -19.41 4.63 7.83
C LEU A 357 -20.48 5.05 6.81
N VAL A 358 -21.02 4.09 6.05
CA VAL A 358 -22.03 4.35 5.01
C VAL A 358 -23.34 4.90 5.59
N ASP A 359 -23.76 4.40 6.77
CA ASP A 359 -24.91 4.93 7.49
C ASP A 359 -24.71 6.38 7.94
N ALA A 360 -23.46 6.76 8.25
CA ALA A 360 -23.04 8.13 8.54
C ALA A 360 -22.76 8.98 7.27
N LYS A 361 -22.95 8.42 6.07
CA LYS A 361 -22.62 9.05 4.76
C LYS A 361 -21.15 9.43 4.61
N LEU A 362 -20.28 8.68 5.29
CA LEU A 362 -18.85 8.66 5.10
C LEU A 362 -18.53 7.45 4.22
N TYR A 363 -17.94 7.67 3.05
CA TYR A 363 -17.80 6.62 2.04
C TYR A 363 -16.34 6.19 1.96
N PRO A 364 -15.96 5.08 2.64
CA PRO A 364 -14.58 4.64 2.62
C PRO A 364 -14.17 4.24 1.20
N VAL A 365 -12.97 4.62 0.79
CA VAL A 365 -12.41 4.33 -0.55
C VAL A 365 -11.20 3.40 -0.49
N ALA A 366 -10.62 3.24 0.69
CA ALA A 366 -9.50 2.34 0.96
C ALA A 366 -9.53 1.90 2.42
N PHE A 367 -8.65 0.96 2.75
CA PHE A 367 -8.49 0.42 4.09
C PHE A 367 -7.06 0.59 4.58
N GLU A 368 -6.91 0.75 5.89
CA GLU A 368 -5.62 0.71 6.57
C GLU A 368 -5.79 -0.06 7.89
N ALA A 369 -4.99 -1.10 8.10
CA ALA A 369 -5.11 -1.91 9.30
C ALA A 369 -4.59 -1.14 10.53
N PRO A 370 -5.27 -1.17 11.68
CA PRO A 370 -4.74 -0.71 12.96
C PRO A 370 -3.29 -1.15 13.20
N HIS A 371 -2.41 -0.17 13.43
CA HIS A 371 -0.94 -0.32 13.55
C HIS A 371 -0.30 -1.10 12.39
N TYR A 372 -0.90 -1.06 11.20
CA TYR A 372 -0.49 -1.82 10.01
C TYR A 372 -0.43 -3.34 10.19
N THR A 373 -1.12 -3.87 11.21
CA THR A 373 -1.10 -5.30 11.54
C THR A 373 -2.30 -6.04 10.98
N MET A 374 -2.01 -7.06 10.17
CA MET A 374 -3.01 -7.95 9.62
C MET A 374 -2.32 -9.22 9.13
N SER A 375 -2.94 -10.37 9.40
CA SER A 375 -2.45 -11.65 8.88
C SER A 375 -2.54 -11.73 7.35
N GLN A 376 -1.80 -12.64 6.74
CA GLN A 376 -1.90 -12.92 5.30
C GLN A 376 -3.32 -13.35 4.91
N LYS A 377 -4.00 -14.14 5.77
CA LYS A 377 -5.41 -14.50 5.58
C LYS A 377 -6.32 -13.27 5.70
N GLY A 378 -6.00 -12.34 6.59
CA GLY A 378 -6.69 -11.05 6.72
C GLY A 378 -6.62 -10.24 5.43
N TYR A 379 -5.43 -10.11 4.81
CA TYR A 379 -5.28 -9.44 3.51
C TYR A 379 -6.08 -10.14 2.39
N GLU A 380 -6.12 -11.48 2.36
CA GLU A 380 -6.97 -12.25 1.44
C GLU A 380 -8.44 -11.88 1.60
N ILE A 381 -8.96 -11.85 2.83
CA ILE A 381 -10.35 -11.51 3.11
C ILE A 381 -10.63 -10.05 2.75
N LEU A 382 -9.74 -9.14 3.12
CA LEU A 382 -9.87 -7.71 2.87
C LEU A 382 -9.97 -7.40 1.37
N SER A 383 -9.21 -8.10 0.53
CA SER A 383 -9.22 -7.92 -0.93
C SER A 383 -10.57 -8.21 -1.58
N ARG A 384 -11.46 -8.95 -0.90
CA ARG A 384 -12.84 -9.20 -1.36
C ARG A 384 -13.75 -7.97 -1.18
N TYR A 385 -13.34 -7.02 -0.34
CA TYR A 385 -14.09 -5.81 0.00
C TYR A 385 -13.45 -4.54 -0.56
N PHE A 386 -12.13 -4.41 -0.50
CA PHE A 386 -11.42 -3.19 -0.90
C PHE A 386 -10.45 -3.47 -2.05
N SER A 387 -10.35 -2.54 -2.99
CA SER A 387 -9.32 -2.59 -4.06
C SER A 387 -8.01 -1.90 -3.66
N THR A 388 -8.00 -1.13 -2.58
CA THR A 388 -6.90 -0.23 -2.22
C THR A 388 -6.60 -0.30 -0.73
N TYR A 389 -5.32 -0.45 -0.41
CA TYR A 389 -4.76 -0.44 0.94
C TYR A 389 -3.81 0.75 1.06
N VAL A 390 -3.83 1.46 2.19
CA VAL A 390 -2.94 2.61 2.47
C VAL A 390 -2.07 2.28 3.68
N GLY A 391 -0.79 2.67 3.68
CA GLY A 391 0.08 2.54 4.85
C GLY A 391 1.23 1.55 4.68
N GLN A 392 1.60 0.87 5.78
CA GLN A 392 2.60 -0.20 5.78
C GLN A 392 1.96 -1.58 5.80
N LEU A 393 2.76 -2.61 5.50
CA LEU A 393 2.32 -3.99 5.45
C LEU A 393 3.04 -4.83 6.49
N GLN A 394 2.29 -5.66 7.21
CA GLN A 394 2.85 -6.79 7.93
C GLN A 394 3.25 -7.88 6.92
N LEU A 395 4.54 -8.23 6.90
CA LEU A 395 5.11 -9.02 5.82
C LEU A 395 4.78 -10.52 5.89
N ASN A 396 4.51 -11.06 7.09
CA ASN A 396 4.16 -12.46 7.29
C ASN A 396 3.40 -12.69 8.60
N ASP A 397 3.00 -13.95 8.84
CA ASP A 397 2.27 -14.38 10.03
C ASP A 397 3.18 -14.84 11.18
N THR A 398 4.46 -14.44 11.22
CA THR A 398 5.38 -14.81 12.30
C THR A 398 5.50 -13.76 13.39
N THR A 399 5.44 -12.47 13.03
CA THR A 399 5.48 -11.37 14.00
C THR A 399 4.91 -10.08 13.41
N TRP A 400 4.21 -9.30 14.25
CA TRP A 400 3.78 -7.95 13.87
C TRP A 400 4.93 -6.95 13.78
N LYS A 401 6.08 -7.24 14.41
CA LYS A 401 7.24 -6.31 14.48
C LYS A 401 8.00 -6.16 13.17
N SER A 402 7.51 -6.77 12.09
CA SER A 402 8.13 -6.78 10.76
C SER A 402 7.19 -6.12 9.76
N MET A 403 7.11 -4.80 9.85
CA MET A 403 6.33 -3.98 8.94
C MET A 403 7.24 -3.26 7.96
N HIS A 404 6.75 -3.08 6.74
CA HIS A 404 7.49 -2.39 5.68
C HIS A 404 6.53 -1.79 4.65
N SER A 405 6.99 -0.74 3.98
CA SER A 405 6.33 -0.15 2.82
C SER A 405 7.36 0.09 1.70
N PRO A 406 7.00 -0.12 0.43
CA PRO A 406 7.81 0.38 -0.69
C PRO A 406 7.70 1.91 -0.72
N TYR A 407 8.58 2.58 -1.47
CA TYR A 407 8.49 4.04 -1.64
C TYR A 407 7.69 4.46 -2.87
N TYR A 408 6.91 3.55 -3.43
CA TYR A 408 6.09 3.75 -4.63
C TYR A 408 4.85 2.86 -4.56
N THR A 409 3.82 3.22 -5.32
CA THR A 409 2.58 2.43 -5.41
C THR A 409 2.88 1.01 -5.93
N SER A 410 2.30 -0.02 -5.31
CA SER A 410 2.61 -1.41 -5.66
C SER A 410 1.39 -2.34 -5.59
N THR A 411 1.45 -3.49 -6.25
CA THR A 411 0.45 -4.57 -6.21
C THR A 411 1.11 -5.91 -5.87
N PRO A 412 1.71 -6.07 -4.67
CA PRO A 412 2.35 -7.33 -4.26
C PRO A 412 1.38 -8.51 -4.36
N SER A 413 1.90 -9.69 -4.69
CA SER A 413 1.05 -10.86 -4.94
C SER A 413 0.22 -11.30 -3.73
N PHE A 414 0.73 -11.08 -2.51
CA PHE A 414 0.04 -11.43 -1.25
C PHE A 414 -1.07 -10.45 -0.84
N LEU A 415 -1.24 -9.33 -1.55
CA LEU A 415 -2.38 -8.44 -1.39
C LEU A 415 -3.54 -8.77 -2.33
N HIS A 416 -3.47 -9.90 -3.04
CA HIS A 416 -4.59 -10.47 -3.80
C HIS A 416 -5.23 -9.49 -4.81
N GLY A 417 -4.40 -8.63 -5.41
CA GLY A 417 -4.83 -7.65 -6.41
C GLY A 417 -5.14 -6.26 -5.87
N MET A 418 -5.10 -6.04 -4.55
CA MET A 418 -5.19 -4.70 -3.99
C MET A 418 -3.97 -3.85 -4.37
N LYS A 419 -4.21 -2.57 -4.61
CA LYS A 419 -3.18 -1.54 -4.77
C LYS A 419 -2.75 -1.03 -3.40
N LEU A 420 -1.45 -1.05 -3.13
CA LEU A 420 -0.83 -0.42 -1.98
C LEU A 420 -0.43 1.01 -2.30
N LEU A 421 -0.94 1.97 -1.53
CA LEU A 421 -0.41 3.33 -1.45
C LEU A 421 0.44 3.47 -0.17
N PRO A 422 1.77 3.66 -0.27
CA PRO A 422 2.64 3.49 0.87
C PRO A 422 2.77 4.73 1.77
N GLU A 423 2.91 4.50 3.07
CA GLU A 423 3.39 5.51 4.03
C GLU A 423 4.94 5.46 4.08
N THR A 424 5.60 6.61 3.88
CA THR A 424 7.05 6.63 3.56
C THR A 424 7.87 7.63 4.35
N VAL A 425 7.28 8.71 4.86
CA VAL A 425 8.02 9.77 5.56
C VAL A 425 7.73 9.85 7.05
N GLY A 426 6.78 9.05 7.55
CA GLY A 426 6.39 9.02 8.95
C GLY A 426 5.50 10.18 9.37
N PHE A 427 5.63 10.54 10.64
CA PHE A 427 4.77 11.48 11.36
C PHE A 427 5.56 12.25 12.43
N ILE A 428 4.89 13.19 13.10
CA ILE A 428 5.43 13.84 14.29
C ILE A 428 5.24 12.90 15.49
N GLU A 429 6.32 12.24 15.91
CA GLU A 429 6.40 11.58 17.20
C GLU A 429 6.45 12.63 18.33
N GLU A 430 5.58 12.49 19.32
CA GLU A 430 5.63 13.33 20.52
C GLU A 430 6.97 13.18 21.25
N ASP A 431 7.39 14.23 21.94
CA ASP A 431 8.62 14.28 22.74
C ASP A 431 9.93 13.95 22.00
N THR A 432 9.89 13.82 20.68
CA THR A 432 11.06 13.54 19.84
C THR A 432 11.49 14.81 19.11
N PRO A 433 12.63 15.43 19.48
CA PRO A 433 13.12 16.61 18.79
C PRO A 433 13.41 16.35 17.32
N GLN A 434 13.22 17.37 16.48
CA GLN A 434 13.59 17.36 15.05
C GLN A 434 12.82 16.35 14.16
N THR A 435 11.67 15.84 14.60
CA THR A 435 10.80 14.95 13.80
C THR A 435 10.44 15.56 12.45
N THR A 436 10.01 16.83 12.41
CA THR A 436 9.68 17.53 11.16
C THR A 436 10.88 17.64 10.20
N ALA A 437 12.09 17.86 10.73
CA ALA A 437 13.31 17.91 9.92
C ALA A 437 13.66 16.53 9.32
N LYS A 438 13.48 15.45 10.09
CA LYS A 438 13.66 14.07 9.60
C LYS A 438 12.62 13.70 8.53
N MET A 439 11.36 14.08 8.73
CA MET A 439 10.31 13.90 7.71
C MET A 439 10.68 14.60 6.40
N LYS A 440 11.18 15.83 6.48
CA LYS A 440 11.65 16.60 5.31
C LYS A 440 12.84 15.93 4.62
N GLU A 441 13.82 15.45 5.38
CA GLU A 441 14.98 14.74 4.83
C GLU A 441 14.57 13.45 4.09
N ARG A 442 13.64 12.69 4.67
CA ARG A 442 13.04 11.51 4.02
C ARG A 442 12.28 11.91 2.76
N ALA A 443 11.42 12.93 2.81
CA ALA A 443 10.69 13.44 1.64
C ALA A 443 11.63 13.87 0.49
N LEU A 444 12.73 14.56 0.82
CA LEU A 444 13.77 14.94 -0.16
C LEU A 444 14.49 13.74 -0.76
N SER A 445 14.60 12.63 -0.02
CA SER A 445 15.19 11.40 -0.54
C SER A 445 14.19 10.63 -1.41
N VAL A 446 12.93 10.51 -0.97
CA VAL A 446 11.83 9.89 -1.73
C VAL A 446 11.63 10.60 -3.07
N SER A 447 11.64 11.93 -3.09
CA SER A 447 11.48 12.73 -4.33
C SER A 447 12.56 12.51 -5.39
N LYS A 448 13.69 11.87 -5.04
CA LYS A 448 14.75 11.52 -5.99
C LYS A 448 14.55 10.14 -6.62
N LEU A 449 13.67 9.32 -6.06
CA LEU A 449 13.33 8.00 -6.59
C LEU A 449 12.33 8.14 -7.74
N SER A 450 12.47 7.25 -8.72
CA SER A 450 11.51 7.05 -9.80
C SER A 450 10.16 6.62 -9.22
N ASP A 451 9.09 7.33 -9.58
CA ASP A 451 7.72 7.13 -9.04
C ASP A 451 7.61 7.14 -7.50
N GLY A 452 8.53 7.85 -6.83
CA GLY A 452 8.51 8.01 -5.38
C GLY A 452 7.24 8.69 -4.86
N VAL A 453 6.60 8.11 -3.85
CA VAL A 453 5.41 8.63 -3.18
C VAL A 453 5.77 9.10 -1.78
N ILE A 454 5.52 10.37 -1.48
CA ILE A 454 5.67 10.98 -0.14
C ILE A 454 4.36 10.76 0.63
N GLY A 455 4.28 9.68 1.41
CA GLY A 455 3.14 9.41 2.28
C GLY A 455 3.43 9.83 3.71
N ALA A 456 2.78 10.90 4.17
CA ALA A 456 2.89 11.40 5.54
C ALA A 456 1.56 11.19 6.28
N PHE A 457 1.64 10.93 7.58
CA PHE A 457 0.45 11.00 8.44
C PHE A 457 0.64 11.98 9.61
N TYR A 458 -0.48 12.41 10.18
CA TYR A 458 -0.54 13.46 11.20
C TYR A 458 -1.68 13.18 12.17
N HIS A 459 -1.37 13.11 13.46
CA HIS A 459 -2.39 12.97 14.49
C HIS A 459 -3.10 14.30 14.74
N PRO A 460 -4.44 14.37 14.57
CA PRO A 460 -5.19 15.62 14.73
C PRO A 460 -5.09 16.26 16.11
N TYR A 461 -4.81 15.46 17.16
CA TYR A 461 -4.70 15.96 18.53
C TYR A 461 -3.56 16.98 18.73
N LEU A 462 -2.57 16.99 17.82
CA LEU A 462 -1.45 17.94 17.80
C LEU A 462 -1.88 19.36 17.36
N GLY A 463 -3.08 19.51 16.79
CA GLY A 463 -3.70 20.79 16.41
C GLY A 463 -3.19 21.42 15.11
N ALA A 464 -3.78 22.53 14.68
CA ALA A 464 -3.47 23.09 13.35
C ALA A 464 -2.06 23.74 13.23
N LYS A 465 -1.44 24.15 14.34
CA LYS A 465 -0.18 24.90 14.30
C LYS A 465 1.02 24.04 13.87
N PRO A 466 1.29 22.86 14.45
CA PRO A 466 2.37 22.00 13.95
C PRO A 466 2.11 21.50 12.53
N LEU A 467 0.84 21.23 12.19
CA LEU A 467 0.45 20.85 10.83
C LEU A 467 0.88 21.88 9.78
N LYS A 468 0.74 23.19 10.07
CA LYS A 468 1.20 24.25 9.16
C LYS A 468 2.69 24.14 8.82
N GLU A 469 3.54 23.77 9.78
CA GLU A 469 4.98 23.59 9.53
C GLU A 469 5.26 22.33 8.72
N VAL A 470 4.56 21.21 8.99
CA VAL A 470 4.67 19.99 8.16
C VAL A 470 4.29 20.29 6.71
N LEU A 471 3.14 20.93 6.50
CA LEU A 471 2.66 21.28 5.17
C LEU A 471 3.65 22.19 4.44
N LYS A 472 4.20 23.20 5.12
CA LYS A 472 5.22 24.09 4.56
C LYS A 472 6.49 23.34 4.14
N ASP A 473 6.93 22.35 4.91
CA ASP A 473 8.10 21.54 4.56
C ASP A 473 7.83 20.61 3.38
N LEU A 474 6.66 19.95 3.34
CA LEU A 474 6.25 19.09 2.22
C LEU A 474 6.03 19.90 0.93
N GLU A 475 5.35 21.05 1.01
CA GLU A 475 5.13 21.94 -0.13
C GLU A 475 6.43 22.58 -0.66
N SER A 476 7.52 22.56 0.13
CA SER A 476 8.84 23.01 -0.33
C SER A 476 9.54 22.02 -1.28
N ILE A 477 9.01 20.79 -1.41
CA ILE A 477 9.53 19.79 -2.33
C ILE A 477 9.17 20.18 -3.78
N PRO A 478 10.14 20.28 -4.71
CA PRO A 478 9.87 20.66 -6.08
C PRO A 478 8.93 19.69 -6.81
N ASN A 479 8.02 20.22 -7.65
CA ASN A 479 7.12 19.45 -8.49
C ASN A 479 6.20 18.46 -7.73
N ILE A 480 5.86 18.79 -6.48
CA ILE A 480 4.92 17.99 -5.68
C ILE A 480 3.51 18.02 -6.28
N GLU A 481 2.85 16.86 -6.29
CA GLU A 481 1.45 16.68 -6.67
C GLU A 481 0.73 15.90 -5.57
N TRP A 482 -0.31 16.51 -5.00
CA TRP A 482 -1.10 15.87 -3.96
C TRP A 482 -2.07 14.86 -4.57
N ILE A 483 -1.98 13.62 -4.10
CA ILE A 483 -2.86 12.52 -4.52
C ILE A 483 -4.28 12.80 -4.03
N ASP A 484 -5.20 12.90 -4.98
CA ASP A 484 -6.63 12.93 -4.72
C ASP A 484 -7.19 11.51 -4.86
N LEU A 485 -7.20 10.78 -3.74
CA LEU A 485 -7.63 9.38 -3.74
C LEU A 485 -9.12 9.24 -4.12
N GLN A 486 -9.95 10.27 -3.89
CA GLN A 486 -11.34 10.27 -4.38
C GLN A 486 -11.44 10.39 -5.90
N LYS A 487 -10.37 10.82 -6.58
CA LYS A 487 -10.29 10.90 -8.05
C LYS A 487 -9.52 9.76 -8.70
N GLU A 488 -8.99 8.85 -7.90
CA GLU A 488 -8.40 7.61 -8.39
C GLU A 488 -9.45 6.50 -8.55
N LYS A 489 -9.09 5.44 -9.27
CA LYS A 489 -9.92 4.24 -9.35
C LYS A 489 -9.78 3.43 -8.06
N ASN A 490 -10.84 3.40 -7.26
CA ASN A 490 -10.98 2.53 -6.10
C ASN A 490 -12.38 1.90 -6.11
N GLU A 491 -12.50 0.72 -5.51
CA GLU A 491 -13.74 -0.02 -5.34
C GLU A 491 -13.83 -0.54 -3.91
N VAL A 492 -14.99 -0.30 -3.29
CA VAL A 492 -15.40 -0.95 -2.04
C VAL A 492 -16.73 -1.65 -2.27
N LYS A 493 -16.78 -2.95 -2.00
CA LYS A 493 -17.96 -3.79 -2.26
C LYS A 493 -18.32 -4.65 -1.06
N MET A 494 -19.55 -4.49 -0.58
CA MET A 494 -20.11 -5.29 0.51
C MET A 494 -21.62 -5.48 0.31
N LYS A 495 -22.06 -6.71 0.00
CA LYS A 495 -23.48 -7.04 -0.19
C LYS A 495 -24.12 -6.09 -1.23
N ASP A 496 -25.09 -5.28 -0.82
CA ASP A 496 -25.78 -4.30 -1.67
C ASP A 496 -25.14 -2.90 -1.64
N ILE A 497 -24.02 -2.72 -0.92
CA ILE A 497 -23.21 -1.50 -0.89
C ILE A 497 -22.07 -1.65 -1.89
N HIS A 498 -21.97 -0.68 -2.79
CA HIS A 498 -20.91 -0.58 -3.78
C HIS A 498 -20.49 0.88 -3.91
N ILE A 499 -19.26 1.18 -3.50
CA ILE A 499 -18.65 2.50 -3.57
C ILE A 499 -17.56 2.41 -4.62
N THR A 500 -17.61 3.30 -5.61
CA THR A 500 -16.53 3.43 -6.59
C THR A 500 -16.06 4.86 -6.65
N THR A 501 -14.78 5.04 -6.94
CA THR A 501 -14.22 6.35 -7.23
C THR A 501 -13.57 6.36 -8.59
N ASN A 502 -13.60 7.52 -9.24
CA ASN A 502 -12.88 7.78 -10.48
C ASN A 502 -12.70 9.30 -10.63
N LYS A 503 -12.28 9.77 -11.81
CA LYS A 503 -12.05 11.21 -12.06
C LYS A 503 -13.24 12.12 -11.75
N ASP A 504 -14.46 11.58 -11.78
CA ASP A 504 -15.72 12.28 -11.51
C ASP A 504 -16.08 12.32 -10.01
N GLY A 505 -15.29 11.67 -9.15
CA GLY A 505 -15.47 11.63 -7.70
C GLY A 505 -16.05 10.30 -7.19
N ILE A 506 -16.76 10.36 -6.06
CA ILE A 506 -17.35 9.20 -5.37
C ILE A 506 -18.73 8.88 -5.94
N HIS A 507 -18.96 7.61 -6.28
CA HIS A 507 -20.26 7.06 -6.65
C HIS A 507 -20.66 5.96 -5.67
N VAL A 508 -21.88 6.03 -5.16
CA VAL A 508 -22.37 5.11 -4.13
C VAL A 508 -23.69 4.48 -4.57
N GLU A 509 -23.68 3.16 -4.69
CA GLU A 509 -24.87 2.34 -4.86
C GLU A 509 -25.14 1.66 -3.50
N LYS A 510 -26.29 1.95 -2.88
CA LYS A 510 -26.70 1.36 -1.60
C LYS A 510 -28.22 1.28 -1.48
N PRO A 511 -28.77 0.38 -0.65
CA PRO A 511 -30.19 0.38 -0.33
C PRO A 511 -30.63 1.71 0.28
N THR A 512 -31.85 2.16 -0.05
CA THR A 512 -32.41 3.38 0.55
C THR A 512 -32.68 3.16 2.04
N SER A 513 -32.11 4.00 2.89
CA SER A 513 -32.34 3.97 4.33
C SER A 513 -33.41 4.96 4.77
N ALA A 514 -33.93 4.80 6.00
CA ALA A 514 -34.85 5.77 6.61
C ALA A 514 -34.22 7.17 6.72
N ASN A 515 -32.91 7.25 6.99
CA ASN A 515 -32.18 8.52 7.04
C ASN A 515 -32.12 9.20 5.66
N ASP A 516 -31.95 8.42 4.58
CA ASP A 516 -31.98 8.98 3.22
C ASP A 516 -33.35 9.58 2.89
N ILE A 517 -34.43 8.95 3.34
CA ILE A 517 -35.80 9.47 3.19
C ILE A 517 -35.98 10.76 4.00
N ILE A 518 -35.52 10.78 5.26
CA ILE A 518 -35.60 11.98 6.11
C ILE A 518 -34.83 13.14 5.49
N ASP A 519 -33.63 12.91 4.97
CA ASP A 519 -32.84 13.96 4.33
C ASP A 519 -33.45 14.43 3.01
N TYR A 520 -34.04 13.52 2.23
CA TYR A 520 -34.82 13.89 1.05
C TYR A 520 -36.02 14.78 1.42
N ILE A 521 -36.72 14.45 2.51
CA ILE A 521 -37.81 15.28 3.06
C ILE A 521 -37.27 16.61 3.59
N LYS A 522 -36.10 16.66 4.23
CA LYS A 522 -35.51 17.94 4.68
C LYS A 522 -35.12 18.82 3.49
N GLN A 523 -34.53 18.23 2.45
CA GLN A 523 -34.04 18.96 1.27
C GLN A 523 -35.18 19.42 0.36
N TYR A 524 -36.20 18.58 0.15
CA TYR A 524 -37.27 18.82 -0.82
C TYR A 524 -38.67 18.92 -0.22
N GLY A 525 -38.83 18.74 1.09
CA GLY A 525 -40.12 18.78 1.78
C GLY A 525 -40.83 20.13 1.61
N PHE A 526 -40.07 21.24 1.54
CA PHE A 526 -40.65 22.54 1.20
C PHE A 526 -41.32 22.53 -0.17
N PHE A 527 -40.70 21.93 -1.18
CA PHE A 527 -41.27 21.81 -2.53
C PHE A 527 -42.47 20.85 -2.57
N LEU A 528 -42.45 19.78 -1.77
CA LEU A 528 -43.60 18.89 -1.61
C LEU A 528 -44.79 19.59 -0.96
N ILE A 529 -44.55 20.37 0.10
CA ILE A 529 -45.57 21.18 0.76
C ILE A 529 -46.10 22.26 -0.19
N LEU A 530 -45.21 22.97 -0.89
CA LEU A 530 -45.59 23.99 -1.88
C LEU A 530 -46.43 23.39 -3.01
N GLY A 531 -46.03 22.24 -3.54
CA GLY A 531 -46.79 21.51 -4.55
C GLY A 531 -48.18 21.11 -4.04
N PHE A 532 -48.28 20.63 -2.80
CA PHE A 532 -49.56 20.30 -2.17
C PHE A 532 -50.46 21.53 -2.01
N VAL A 533 -49.91 22.66 -1.55
CA VAL A 533 -50.65 23.93 -1.42
C VAL A 533 -51.17 24.41 -2.79
N ILE A 534 -50.34 24.32 -3.84
CA ILE A 534 -50.75 24.68 -5.21
C ILE A 534 -51.90 23.77 -5.69
N ILE A 535 -51.82 22.46 -5.45
CA ILE A 535 -52.88 21.51 -5.82
C ILE A 535 -54.19 21.83 -5.08
N VAL A 536 -54.13 22.08 -3.77
CA VAL A 536 -55.30 22.47 -2.97
C VAL A 536 -55.90 23.78 -3.48
N PHE A 537 -55.07 24.77 -3.79
CA PHE A 537 -55.51 26.05 -4.33
C PHE A 537 -56.21 25.89 -5.69
N LEU A 538 -55.65 25.07 -6.59
CA LEU A 538 -56.27 24.76 -7.89
C LEU A 538 -57.62 24.02 -7.73
N LEU A 539 -57.72 23.10 -6.77
CA LEU A 539 -58.97 22.40 -6.47
C LEU A 539 -60.03 23.35 -5.90
N LEU A 540 -59.65 24.29 -5.04
CA LEU A 540 -60.53 25.32 -4.50
C LEU A 540 -61.02 26.28 -5.59
N LEU A 541 -60.14 26.73 -6.48
CA LEU A 541 -60.50 27.55 -7.64
C LEU A 541 -61.47 26.81 -8.58
N LYS A 542 -61.24 25.53 -8.84
CA LYS A 542 -62.13 24.70 -9.65
C LYS A 542 -63.50 24.53 -9.00
N ARG A 543 -63.56 24.44 -7.66
CA ARG A 543 -64.81 24.33 -6.90
C ARG A 543 -65.56 25.66 -6.85
N ALA A 544 -64.86 26.78 -6.69
CA ALA A 544 -65.44 28.13 -6.75
C ALA A 544 -66.08 28.42 -8.12
N LYS A 545 -65.37 28.11 -9.22
CA LYS A 545 -65.93 28.20 -10.59
C LYS A 545 -67.18 27.36 -10.82
N LYS A 546 -67.34 26.25 -10.08
CA LYS A 546 -68.50 25.36 -10.18
C LYS A 546 -69.69 25.81 -9.31
N LEU A 547 -69.47 26.75 -8.40
CA LEU A 547 -70.51 27.38 -7.56
C LEU A 547 -71.02 28.69 -8.17
N GLU A 548 -70.26 29.30 -9.09
CA GLU A 548 -70.66 30.47 -9.89
C GLU A 548 -71.40 30.10 -11.19
N SER A 549 -71.44 28.81 -11.54
CA SER A 549 -72.25 28.22 -12.63
C SER A 549 -73.47 27.51 -12.07
#